data_AF-A0A6P5TPS4-F1
#
_entry.id   AF-A0A6P5TPS4-F1
#
_cell.length_a   1.000
_cell.length_b   1.000
_cell.length_c   1.000
_cell.angle_alpha   90.00
_cell.angle_beta   90.00
_cell.angle_gamma   90.00
#
_symmetry.space_group_name_H-M   'P 1'
#
loop_
_entity.id
_entity.type
_entity.pdbx_description
1 polymer ?
#
loop_
_entity_poly.entity_id
_entity_poly.type
_entity_poly.pdbx_seq_one_letter_code
_entity_poly.pdbx_strand_id
1 'polypeptide(L)'
;MKNFGYTQSNSNHTLFLKRDGKKLTALIVYVDDIVVTGNDTGEQLKLQKYLSQEFEIKDLGDLKYFLGIEVARSANGIFLSQRKYVVDLLAETGLLRYADWAGSITDRCSTSGYFTFVG
;
A
#
# COMPACT_ATOMS: atom_id res chain seq x y z
N MET A 1 -7.99 -0.32 -19.19
CA MET A 1 -7.05 0.76 -18.76
C MET A 1 -6.47 1.59 -19.91
N LYS A 2 -5.79 1.01 -20.91
CA LYS A 2 -5.29 1.78 -22.08
C LYS A 2 -6.41 2.51 -22.85
N ASN A 3 -7.56 1.86 -23.04
CA ASN A 3 -8.76 2.47 -23.63
C ASN A 3 -9.41 3.56 -22.75
N PHE A 4 -9.02 3.68 -21.48
CA PHE A 4 -9.51 4.68 -20.54
C PHE A 4 -8.59 5.92 -20.47
N GLY A 5 -7.57 5.97 -21.32
CA GLY A 5 -6.58 7.05 -21.38
C GLY A 5 -5.43 6.92 -20.38
N TYR A 6 -5.26 5.75 -19.74
CA TYR A 6 -4.11 5.48 -18.88
C TYR A 6 -2.93 4.94 -19.69
N THR A 7 -1.76 5.51 -19.44
CA THR A 7 -0.49 5.05 -19.99
C THR A 7 0.20 4.17 -18.95
N GLN A 8 0.56 2.95 -19.34
CA GLN A 8 1.34 2.06 -18.48
C GLN A 8 2.76 2.61 -18.34
N SER A 9 3.32 2.57 -17.14
CA SER A 9 4.70 2.96 -16.91
C SER A 9 5.65 1.95 -17.56
N ASN A 10 6.69 2.44 -18.27
CA ASN A 10 7.73 1.58 -18.83
C ASN A 10 8.56 0.90 -17.76
N SER A 11 8.74 1.53 -16.59
CA SER A 11 9.59 1.02 -15.52
C SER A 11 8.87 0.04 -14.59
N ASN A 12 7.53 0.07 -14.57
CA ASN A 12 6.74 -0.79 -13.69
C ASN A 12 5.42 -1.17 -14.36
N HIS A 13 5.27 -2.45 -14.68
CA HIS A 13 4.13 -2.97 -15.44
C HIS A 13 2.81 -2.94 -14.66
N THR A 14 2.85 -2.79 -13.33
CA THR A 14 1.67 -2.67 -12.47
C THR A 14 1.16 -1.23 -12.34
N LEU A 15 1.96 -0.24 -12.76
CA LEU A 15 1.66 1.18 -12.61
C LEU A 15 1.08 1.75 -13.91
N PHE A 16 -0.09 2.38 -13.79
CA PHE A 16 -0.79 3.09 -14.85
C PHE A 16 -0.96 4.55 -14.46
N LEU A 17 -0.63 5.47 -15.36
CA LEU A 17 -0.67 6.90 -15.13
C LEU A 17 -1.57 7.57 -16.16
N LYS A 18 -2.44 8.46 -15.70
CA LYS A 18 -3.21 9.37 -16.55
C LYS A 18 -2.89 10.78 -16.12
N ARG A 19 -2.41 11.58 -17.08
CA ARG A 19 -2.07 12.99 -16.86
C ARG A 19 -2.97 13.86 -17.73
N ASP A 20 -3.65 14.81 -17.10
CA ASP A 20 -4.47 15.83 -17.76
C ASP A 20 -4.04 17.21 -17.25
N GLY A 21 -3.12 17.85 -17.98
CA GLY A 21 -2.48 19.10 -17.54
C GLY A 21 -1.77 18.97 -16.19
N LYS A 22 -2.25 19.70 -15.17
CA LYS A 22 -1.73 19.64 -13.78
C LYS A 22 -2.32 18.49 -12.96
N LYS A 23 -3.29 17.77 -13.51
CA LYS A 23 -3.95 16.66 -12.86
C LYS A 23 -3.25 15.35 -13.20
N LEU A 24 -3.06 14.50 -12.21
CA LEU A 24 -2.41 13.21 -12.29
C LEU A 24 -3.24 12.21 -11.47
N THR A 25 -3.61 11.12 -12.12
CA THR A 25 -4.19 9.95 -11.48
C THR A 25 -3.27 8.77 -11.76
N ALA A 26 -2.87 8.11 -10.69
CA ALA A 26 -2.07 6.90 -10.71
C ALA A 26 -2.92 5.72 -10.21
N LEU A 27 -2.82 4.62 -10.93
CA LEU A 27 -3.44 3.34 -10.63
C LEU A 27 -2.34 2.30 -10.53
N ILE A 28 -2.28 1.59 -9.41
CA ILE A 28 -1.37 0.48 -9.19
C ILE A 28 -2.21 -0.77 -9.04
N VAL A 29 -1.93 -1.78 -9.85
CA VAL A 29 -2.63 -3.08 -9.81
C VAL A 29 -1.64 -4.14 -9.35
N TYR A 30 -1.89 -4.76 -8.21
CA TYR A 30 -1.03 -5.81 -7.67
C TYR A 30 -1.89 -7.02 -7.27
N VAL A 31 -1.86 -8.07 -8.09
CA VAL A 31 -2.64 -9.32 -7.89
C VAL A 31 -4.10 -9.00 -7.52
N ASP A 32 -4.48 -9.16 -6.25
CA ASP A 32 -5.85 -8.94 -5.75
C ASP A 32 -6.12 -7.49 -5.29
N ASP A 33 -5.07 -6.69 -5.10
CA ASP A 33 -5.15 -5.33 -4.59
C ASP A 33 -5.04 -4.29 -5.70
N ILE A 34 -5.94 -3.30 -5.65
CA ILE A 34 -5.91 -2.14 -6.55
C ILE A 34 -5.80 -0.87 -5.72
N VAL A 35 -4.77 -0.06 -6.00
CA VAL A 35 -4.56 1.23 -5.35
C VAL A 35 -4.74 2.34 -6.36
N VAL A 36 -5.60 3.30 -6.01
CA VAL A 36 -5.82 4.51 -6.80
C VAL A 36 -5.33 5.72 -5.99
N THR A 37 -4.51 6.57 -6.59
CA THR A 37 -4.02 7.81 -5.97
C THR A 37 -3.88 8.92 -7.00
N GLY A 38 -3.78 10.17 -6.58
CA GLY A 38 -3.75 11.33 -7.48
C GLY A 38 -4.42 12.56 -6.92
N ASN A 39 -4.39 13.64 -7.70
CA ASN A 39 -4.97 14.95 -7.35
C ASN A 39 -6.26 15.25 -8.14
N ASP A 40 -6.78 14.33 -8.95
CA ASP A 40 -8.07 14.45 -9.63
C ASP A 40 -9.13 13.55 -9.01
N THR A 41 -9.81 14.04 -7.98
CA THR A 41 -10.88 13.31 -7.30
C THR A 41 -12.01 12.90 -8.24
N GLY A 42 -12.29 13.71 -9.27
CA GLY A 42 -13.33 13.40 -10.26
C GLY A 42 -12.97 12.18 -11.12
N GLU A 43 -11.71 12.08 -11.54
CA GLU A 43 -11.22 10.92 -12.29
C GLU A 43 -11.09 9.68 -11.40
N GLN A 44 -10.68 9.84 -10.14
CA GLN A 44 -10.63 8.75 -9.16
C GLN A 44 -12.00 8.12 -8.95
N LEU A 45 -13.06 8.93 -8.75
CA LEU A 45 -14.42 8.44 -8.58
C LEU A 45 -14.96 7.75 -9.85
N LYS A 46 -14.64 8.28 -11.04
CA LYS A 46 -15.00 7.63 -12.31
C LYS A 46 -14.33 6.28 -12.45
N LEU A 47 -13.03 6.20 -12.14
CA LEU A 47 -12.26 4.96 -12.19
C LEU A 47 -12.79 3.95 -11.17
N GLN A 48 -13.08 4.38 -9.95
CA GLN A 48 -13.66 3.53 -8.91
C GLN A 48 -15.01 2.94 -9.36
N LYS A 49 -15.91 3.76 -9.91
CA LYS A 49 -17.20 3.28 -10.43
C LYS A 49 -17.03 2.27 -11.57
N TYR A 50 -16.13 2.54 -12.51
CA TYR A 50 -15.84 1.63 -13.61
C TYR A 50 -15.30 0.29 -13.10
N LEU A 51 -14.35 0.35 -12.17
CA LEU A 51 -13.75 -0.82 -11.54
C LEU A 51 -14.79 -1.65 -10.78
N SER A 52 -15.65 -1.03 -9.97
CA SER A 52 -16.72 -1.72 -9.24
C SER A 52 -17.82 -2.30 -10.14
N GLN A 53 -17.94 -1.86 -11.40
CA GLN A 53 -18.87 -2.43 -12.37
C GLN A 53 -18.30 -3.66 -13.06
N GLU A 54 -17.02 -3.61 -13.44
CA GLU A 54 -16.34 -4.70 -14.16
C GLU A 54 -15.84 -5.81 -13.21
N PHE A 55 -15.52 -5.45 -11.97
CA PHE A 55 -14.96 -6.34 -10.96
C PHE A 55 -15.71 -6.19 -9.63
N GLU A 56 -15.83 -7.29 -8.89
CA GLU A 56 -16.43 -7.29 -7.55
C GLU A 56 -15.43 -6.73 -6.53
N ILE A 57 -15.24 -5.40 -6.58
CA ILE A 57 -14.27 -4.69 -5.74
C ILE A 57 -14.97 -4.10 -4.53
N LYS A 58 -14.42 -4.40 -3.35
CA LYS A 58 -14.81 -3.78 -2.10
C LYS A 58 -14.02 -2.48 -1.88
N ASP A 59 -14.74 -1.38 -1.63
CA ASP A 59 -14.09 -0.16 -1.18
C ASP A 59 -13.58 -0.33 0.26
N LEU A 60 -12.26 -0.17 0.44
CA LEU A 60 -11.59 -0.24 1.72
C LEU A 60 -11.36 1.16 2.33
N GLY A 61 -11.73 2.23 1.62
CA GLY A 61 -11.51 3.61 2.01
C GLY A 61 -10.04 4.01 1.87
N ASP A 62 -9.55 4.81 2.82
CA ASP A 62 -8.15 5.23 2.84
C ASP A 62 -7.20 4.04 2.90
N LEU A 63 -6.12 4.11 2.12
CA LEU A 63 -5.07 3.09 2.11
C LEU A 63 -4.43 2.98 3.50
N LYS A 64 -4.82 1.96 4.25
CA LYS A 64 -4.27 1.61 5.58
C LYS A 64 -3.27 0.48 5.53
N TYR A 65 -3.44 -0.46 4.59
CA TYR A 65 -2.56 -1.60 4.43
C TYR A 65 -2.33 -1.88 2.94
N PHE A 66 -1.09 -2.15 2.54
CA PHE A 66 -0.72 -2.58 1.20
C PHE A 66 0.52 -3.49 1.29
N LEU A 67 0.44 -4.73 0.79
CA LEU A 67 1.55 -5.70 0.82
C LEU A 67 2.14 -5.95 2.23
N GLY A 68 1.31 -5.93 3.27
CA GLY A 68 1.78 -6.04 4.67
C GLY A 68 2.45 -4.78 5.22
N ILE A 69 2.47 -3.68 4.45
CA ILE A 69 2.86 -2.35 4.90
C ILE A 69 1.62 -1.63 5.41
N GLU A 70 1.63 -1.28 6.69
CA GLU A 70 0.69 -0.37 7.31
C GLU A 70 1.04 1.07 6.93
N VAL A 71 0.04 1.84 6.52
CA VAL A 71 0.16 3.23 6.10
C VAL A 71 -0.69 4.07 7.04
N ALA A 72 -0.03 4.94 7.81
CA ALA A 72 -0.69 5.92 8.66
C ALA A 72 -0.43 7.32 8.11
N ARG A 73 -1.49 8.08 7.84
CA ARG A 73 -1.39 9.45 7.33
C ARG A 73 -1.65 10.43 8.47
N SER A 74 -0.81 11.46 8.56
CA SER A 74 -0.94 12.58 9.49
C SER A 74 -0.76 13.90 8.72
N ALA A 75 -1.16 15.02 9.33
CA ALA A 75 -0.92 16.35 8.77
C ALA A 75 0.57 16.63 8.51
N ASN A 76 1.46 15.96 9.25
CA ASN A 76 2.90 16.14 9.14
C ASN A 76 3.58 15.18 8.15
N GLY A 77 2.84 14.23 7.56
CA GLY A 77 3.40 13.28 6.61
C GLY A 77 2.77 11.89 6.62
N ILE A 78 3.43 10.98 5.92
CA ILE A 78 3.01 9.58 5.77
C ILE A 78 3.98 8.69 6.54
N PHE A 79 3.44 7.87 7.42
CA PHE A 79 4.17 6.87 8.19
C PHE A 79 3.90 5.48 7.59
N LEU A 80 4.97 4.71 7.38
CA LEU A 80 4.91 3.35 6.86
C LEU A 80 5.48 2.39 7.90
N SER A 81 4.80 1.28 8.16
CA SER A 81 5.21 0.28 9.16
C SER A 81 4.94 -1.14 8.65
N GLN A 82 5.95 -2.01 8.66
CA GLN A 82 5.76 -3.45 8.42
C GLN A 82 5.73 -4.26 9.72
N ARG A 83 5.69 -3.61 10.88
CA ARG A 83 5.83 -4.28 12.18
C ARG A 83 4.79 -5.39 12.36
N LYS A 84 3.54 -5.11 11.99
CA LYS A 84 2.45 -6.09 12.09
C LYS A 84 2.71 -7.33 11.24
N TYR A 85 3.16 -7.15 9.99
CA TYR A 85 3.51 -8.26 9.11
C TYR A 85 4.61 -9.15 9.69
N VAL A 86 5.67 -8.55 10.25
CA VAL A 86 6.77 -9.31 10.88
C VAL A 86 6.29 -10.08 12.11
N VAL A 87 5.46 -9.46 12.95
CA VAL A 87 4.89 -10.12 14.14
C VAL A 87 3.98 -11.28 13.75
N ASP A 88 3.11 -11.08 12.77
CA ASP A 88 2.18 -12.10 12.29
C ASP A 88 2.96 -13.28 11.65
N LEU A 89 4.01 -13.00 10.86
CA LEU A 89 4.91 -14.02 10.29
C LEU A 89 5.66 -14.83 11.36
N LEU A 90 6.16 -14.17 12.41
CA LEU A 90 6.82 -14.85 13.54
C LEU A 90 5.86 -15.73 14.34
N ALA A 91 4.57 -15.36 14.38
CA ALA A 91 3.54 -16.13 15.04
C ALA A 91 3.20 -17.40 14.25
N GLU A 92 3.01 -17.26 12.94
CA GLU A 92 2.72 -18.36 12.02
C GLU A 92 3.86 -19.40 11.95
N THR A 93 5.11 -18.94 11.98
CA THR A 93 6.29 -19.82 11.95
C THR A 93 6.60 -20.46 13.30
N GLY A 94 5.85 -20.15 14.35
CA GLY A 94 6.07 -20.67 15.71
C GLY A 94 7.32 -20.12 16.42
N LEU A 95 8.06 -19.21 15.77
CA LEU A 95 9.26 -18.57 16.31
C LEU A 95 8.97 -17.64 17.49
N LEU A 96 7.76 -17.07 17.55
CA LEU A 96 7.30 -16.29 18.71
C LEU A 96 7.29 -17.13 19.99
N ARG A 97 6.87 -18.41 19.91
CA ARG A 97 6.88 -19.34 21.06
C ARG A 97 8.29 -19.79 21.44
N TYR A 98 9.19 -19.91 20.46
CA TYR A 98 10.58 -20.27 20.69
C TYR A 98 11.36 -19.13 21.37
N ALA A 99 11.06 -17.88 21.01
CA ALA A 99 11.65 -16.71 21.65
C ALA A 99 11.21 -16.52 23.10
N ASP A 100 9.94 -16.82 23.42
CA ASP A 100 9.45 -16.83 24.80
C ASP A 100 10.08 -17.95 25.65
N TRP A 101 10.33 -19.13 25.06
CA TRP A 101 11.02 -20.25 25.73
C TRP A 101 12.52 -20.00 25.97
N ALA A 102 13.18 -19.23 25.10
CA ALA A 102 14.62 -18.99 25.15
C ALA A 102 15.07 -17.87 26.11
N GLY A 103 14.14 -17.17 26.76
CA GLY A 103 14.45 -16.07 27.69
C GLY A 103 14.60 -14.70 27.00
N SER A 104 13.80 -13.74 27.49
CA SER A 104 13.73 -12.30 27.21
C SER A 104 14.31 -11.76 25.89
N ILE A 105 13.41 -11.40 24.96
CA ILE A 105 13.66 -10.47 23.84
C ILE A 105 13.93 -9.02 24.30
N THR A 106 13.80 -8.69 25.59
CA THR A 106 14.01 -7.32 26.08
C THR A 106 15.46 -6.87 26.16
N ASP A 107 16.44 -7.73 25.87
CA ASP A 107 17.87 -7.42 26.08
C ASP A 107 18.73 -7.25 24.81
N ARG A 108 18.14 -7.04 23.62
CA ARG A 108 18.94 -6.62 22.45
C ARG A 108 18.34 -5.46 21.68
N CYS A 109 19.11 -4.39 21.67
CA CYS A 109 19.05 -3.27 20.74
C CYS A 109 18.79 -3.69 19.29
N SER A 110 18.13 -2.78 18.58
CA SER A 110 18.09 -2.64 17.12
C SER A 110 17.05 -3.48 16.38
N THR A 111 15.81 -3.00 16.36
CA THR A 111 15.03 -3.05 15.12
C THR A 111 15.05 -1.66 14.53
N SER A 112 16.01 -1.47 13.62
CA SER A 112 16.02 -0.38 12.64
C SER A 112 14.62 -0.28 12.04
N GLY A 113 13.86 0.73 12.47
CA GLY A 113 12.74 1.22 11.69
C GLY A 113 13.33 1.80 10.42
N TYR A 114 13.00 1.24 9.26
CA TYR A 114 13.36 1.86 7.99
C TYR A 114 12.57 3.16 7.87
N PHE A 115 13.23 4.25 8.25
CA PHE A 115 12.74 5.61 8.11
C PHE A 115 12.99 6.04 6.66
N THR A 116 11.93 6.26 5.88
CA THR A 116 12.07 6.90 4.56
C THR A 116 11.25 8.18 4.58
N PHE A 117 11.93 9.34 4.54
CA PHE A 117 11.29 10.62 4.27
C PHE A 117 10.74 10.56 2.84
N VAL A 118 9.41 10.55 2.70
CA VAL A 118 8.77 10.95 1.45
C VAL A 118 8.41 12.42 1.64
N GLY A 119 9.30 13.30 1.18
CA GLY A 119 9.02 14.73 1.02
C GLY A 119 8.12 15.00 -0.18
#